data_AF-A0A1V4S903-F1
#
_entry.id   AF-A0A1V4S903-F1
#
_cell.length_a   1.000
_cell.length_b   1.000
_cell.length_c   1.000
_cell.angle_alpha   90.00
_cell.angle_beta   90.00
_cell.angle_gamma   90.00
#
_symmetry.space_group_name_H-M   'P 1'
#
loop_
_entity.id
_entity.type
_entity.pdbx_description
1 polymer ?
#
loop_
_entity_poly.entity_id
_entity_poly.type
_entity_poly.pdbx_seq_one_letter_code
_entity_poly.pdbx_strand_id
1 'polypeptide(L)'
;MTVKAKRESMKIVPPGKKKCVWMEAGVVSYKLCDNNYDCSTCVYDHGMQLKVARQKEAVSAMPQAEGSEKLTETWVEKMLELPASQRKCRYMITGEIARKICPNSYECGNCAFDQIMQERLQAETNPVHATQEISGFDIAKDIYYHEGHTWARPEYGGRVRIGLDDFAQKLLGKLKRIEIPSVGHEMKQGEVGFKVRRNGDMAEVLCPVDGIVAHINEKLIDNPGLINESPYEEGWLFIVEPSKLRKNLKGLYYGEEAEKFTSEERERLFALANEDLRMAADGGISVDDLSKELQGENWKKVVKAFLRT
;
A
#
# COMPACT_ATOMS: atom_id res chain seq x y z
N MET A 1 15.14 -26.41 42.46
CA MET A 1 15.47 -25.26 41.59
C MET A 1 14.22 -24.85 40.84
N THR A 2 13.56 -23.81 41.33
CA THR A 2 12.23 -23.38 40.86
C THR A 2 12.40 -22.48 39.65
N VAL A 3 12.06 -22.98 38.46
CA VAL A 3 11.98 -22.17 37.24
C VAL A 3 10.85 -21.16 37.45
N LYS A 4 11.19 -19.88 37.66
CA LYS A 4 10.21 -18.80 37.71
C LYS A 4 9.56 -18.69 36.34
N ALA A 5 8.35 -19.26 36.19
CA ALA A 5 7.48 -19.01 35.05
C ALA A 5 7.20 -17.50 34.98
N LYS A 6 7.77 -16.83 33.98
CA LYS A 6 7.54 -15.42 33.71
C LYS A 6 6.05 -15.29 33.35
N ARG A 7 5.27 -14.61 34.19
CA ARG A 7 3.86 -14.30 33.89
C ARG A 7 3.81 -13.55 32.56
N GLU A 8 3.42 -14.23 31.50
CA GLU A 8 3.05 -13.62 30.24
C GLU A 8 1.81 -12.78 30.51
N SER A 9 2.01 -11.47 30.67
CA SER A 9 0.88 -10.55 30.72
C SER A 9 0.18 -10.67 29.38
N MET A 10 -0.97 -11.34 29.31
CA MET A 10 -1.82 -11.41 28.12
C MET A 10 -2.33 -10.00 27.82
N LYS A 11 -1.50 -9.21 27.13
CA LYS A 11 -1.88 -7.87 26.69
C LYS A 11 -2.74 -8.05 25.45
N ILE A 12 -4.03 -7.73 25.61
CA ILE A 12 -5.04 -7.86 24.58
C ILE A 12 -4.63 -6.98 23.39
N VAL A 13 -4.60 -7.57 22.19
CA VAL A 13 -4.40 -6.85 20.93
C VAL A 13 -5.78 -6.39 20.45
N PRO A 14 -6.01 -5.09 20.22
CA PRO A 14 -7.29 -4.62 19.71
C PRO A 14 -7.63 -5.23 18.34
N PRO A 15 -8.92 -5.46 18.02
CA PRO A 15 -9.34 -5.92 16.69
C PRO A 15 -8.77 -5.03 15.58
N GLY A 16 -8.28 -5.63 14.50
CA GLY A 16 -7.69 -4.93 13.35
C GLY A 16 -6.26 -4.39 13.57
N LYS A 17 -5.66 -4.53 14.76
CA LYS A 17 -4.27 -4.13 15.01
C LYS A 17 -3.32 -5.32 14.86
N LYS A 18 -2.21 -5.10 14.16
CA LYS A 18 -1.14 -6.08 13.92
C LYS A 18 -0.09 -5.98 15.04
N LYS A 19 0.46 -7.10 15.52
CA LYS A 19 1.57 -7.09 16.48
C LYS A 19 2.86 -6.69 15.78
N CYS A 20 3.78 -6.02 16.47
CA CYS A 20 5.12 -5.76 15.94
C CYS A 20 5.93 -7.06 15.90
N VAL A 21 6.84 -7.18 14.93
CA VAL A 21 7.79 -8.30 14.83
C VAL A 21 8.56 -8.49 16.14
N TRP A 22 9.02 -7.40 16.76
CA TRP A 22 9.72 -7.47 18.05
C TRP A 22 8.84 -7.98 19.20
N MET A 23 7.52 -7.72 19.14
CA MET A 23 6.58 -8.21 20.14
C MET A 23 6.25 -9.69 19.90
N GLU A 24 6.00 -10.08 18.66
CA GLU A 24 5.73 -11.47 18.28
C GLU A 24 6.93 -12.37 18.55
N ALA A 25 8.15 -11.82 18.44
CA ALA A 25 9.39 -12.51 18.80
C ALA A 25 9.75 -12.45 20.30
N GLY A 26 8.88 -11.89 21.15
CA GLY A 26 9.06 -11.88 22.61
C GLY A 26 10.14 -10.93 23.14
N VAL A 27 10.68 -10.04 22.31
CA VAL A 27 11.74 -9.08 22.69
C VAL A 27 11.17 -7.99 23.58
N VAL A 28 10.00 -7.49 23.16
CA VAL A 28 9.32 -6.37 23.78
C VAL A 28 7.96 -6.83 24.22
N SER A 29 7.57 -6.44 25.44
CA SER A 29 6.33 -6.94 26.03
C SER A 29 5.08 -6.44 25.31
N TYR A 30 5.15 -5.28 24.64
CA TYR A 30 4.04 -4.72 23.89
C TYR A 30 4.53 -3.69 22.89
N LYS A 31 4.28 -3.94 21.62
CA LYS A 31 4.40 -2.95 20.55
C LYS A 31 3.49 -3.41 19.42
N LEU A 32 2.56 -2.55 19.02
CA LEU A 32 1.74 -2.78 17.84
C LEU A 32 2.50 -2.30 16.60
N CYS A 33 2.33 -3.03 15.51
CA CYS A 33 2.83 -2.64 14.20
C CYS A 33 1.93 -1.56 13.63
N ASP A 34 2.55 -0.43 13.33
CA ASP A 34 1.92 0.77 12.79
C ASP A 34 2.54 1.13 11.41
N ASN A 35 3.44 0.30 10.88
CA ASN A 35 4.12 0.49 9.59
C ASN A 35 3.93 -0.67 8.60
N ASN A 36 2.83 -1.42 8.72
CA ASN A 36 2.52 -2.60 7.89
C ASN A 36 3.71 -3.55 7.62
N TYR A 37 4.51 -3.82 8.65
CA TYR A 37 5.70 -4.69 8.61
C TYR A 37 6.84 -4.23 7.69
N ASP A 38 6.87 -2.95 7.31
CA ASP A 38 8.07 -2.30 6.79
C ASP A 38 9.03 -1.97 7.93
N CYS A 39 9.76 -3.00 8.37
CA CYS A 39 10.80 -2.85 9.37
C CYS A 39 11.98 -2.01 8.84
N SER A 40 12.26 -2.07 7.53
CA SER A 40 13.36 -1.34 6.89
C SER A 40 13.24 0.18 6.98
N THR A 41 12.03 0.74 7.07
CA THR A 41 11.82 2.19 7.28
C THR A 41 11.31 2.52 8.68
N CYS A 42 11.09 1.52 9.53
CA CYS A 42 10.48 1.71 10.85
C CYS A 42 11.48 2.30 11.86
N VAL A 43 11.24 3.53 12.32
CA VAL A 43 12.06 4.21 13.34
C VAL A 43 12.29 3.36 14.60
N TYR A 44 11.27 2.61 15.01
CA TYR A 44 11.38 1.72 16.16
C TYR A 44 12.34 0.56 15.90
N ASP A 45 12.26 -0.04 14.71
CA ASP A 45 13.13 -1.13 14.30
C ASP A 45 14.59 -0.67 14.22
N HIS A 46 14.85 0.45 13.53
CA HIS A 46 16.15 1.11 13.49
C HIS A 46 16.72 1.38 14.89
N GLY A 47 15.90 1.92 15.78
CA GLY A 47 16.30 2.17 17.17
C GLY A 47 16.64 0.88 17.94
N MET A 48 15.95 -0.23 17.65
CA MET A 48 16.25 -1.54 18.23
C MET A 48 17.54 -2.13 17.65
N GLN A 49 17.73 -2.05 16.34
CA GLN A 49 18.95 -2.53 15.67
C GLN A 49 20.18 -1.76 16.14
N LEU A 50 20.10 -0.43 16.31
CA LEU A 50 21.18 0.37 16.87
C LEU A 50 21.55 -0.03 18.30
N LYS A 51 20.56 -0.38 19.13
CA LYS A 51 20.82 -0.92 20.48
C LYS A 51 21.57 -2.25 20.41
N VAL A 52 21.16 -3.14 19.51
CA VAL A 52 21.83 -4.43 19.29
C VAL A 52 23.26 -4.23 18.77
N ALA A 53 23.47 -3.33 17.82
CA ALA A 53 24.79 -3.02 17.28
C ALA A 53 25.74 -2.51 18.38
N ARG A 54 25.30 -1.53 19.19
CA ARG A 54 26.07 -1.04 20.34
C ARG A 54 26.40 -2.12 21.36
N GLN A 55 25.48 -3.04 21.60
CA GLN A 55 25.73 -4.19 22.48
C GLN A 55 26.77 -5.15 21.88
N LYS A 56 26.68 -5.47 20.59
CA LYS A 56 27.66 -6.30 19.88
C LYS A 56 29.06 -5.67 19.93
N GLU A 57 29.16 -4.36 19.71
CA GLU A 57 30.43 -3.61 19.82
C GLU A 57 30.99 -3.65 21.24
N ALA A 58 30.16 -3.41 22.26
CA ALA A 58 30.59 -3.45 23.66
C ALA A 58 31.09 -4.84 24.10
N VAL A 59 30.44 -5.91 23.65
CA VAL A 59 30.87 -7.30 23.91
C VAL A 59 32.16 -7.62 23.15
N SER A 60 32.32 -7.12 21.93
CA SER A 60 33.54 -7.35 21.11
C SER A 60 34.77 -6.59 21.63
N ALA A 61 34.57 -5.46 22.32
CA ALA A 61 35.63 -4.61 22.86
C ALA A 61 36.19 -5.05 24.22
N MET A 62 35.58 -6.04 24.89
CA MET A 62 36.02 -6.55 26.20
C MET A 62 36.38 -8.05 26.11
N PRO A 63 37.66 -8.43 25.98
CA PRO A 63 38.04 -9.83 26.03
C PRO A 63 38.04 -10.32 27.49
N GLN A 64 37.11 -11.23 27.78
CA GLN A 64 37.02 -12.13 28.95
C GLN A 64 37.46 -11.56 30.31
N ALA A 65 36.48 -11.02 31.05
CA ALA A 65 36.55 -11.00 32.52
C ALA A 65 35.67 -12.12 33.07
N GLU A 66 36.30 -13.17 33.62
CA GLU A 66 35.61 -14.20 34.40
C GLU A 66 34.94 -13.54 35.62
N GLY A 67 33.60 -13.55 35.65
CA GLY A 67 32.83 -13.16 36.82
C GLY A 67 31.94 -11.92 36.71
N SER A 68 31.82 -11.27 35.55
CA SER A 68 30.77 -10.24 35.37
C SER A 68 29.43 -10.90 35.04
N GLU A 69 28.39 -10.63 35.85
CA GLU A 69 26.99 -10.95 35.52
C GLU A 69 26.74 -10.70 34.03
N LYS A 70 26.35 -11.77 33.30
CA LYS A 70 26.14 -11.79 31.84
C LYS A 70 25.68 -10.44 31.33
N LEU A 71 26.59 -9.70 30.69
CA LEU A 71 26.23 -8.53 29.89
C LEU A 71 25.10 -8.99 28.99
N THR A 72 23.93 -8.40 29.20
CA THR A 72 22.63 -8.84 28.69
C THR A 72 22.71 -9.54 27.33
N GLU A 73 22.43 -10.85 27.31
CA GLU A 73 22.29 -11.64 26.07
C GLU A 73 21.53 -10.82 25.03
N THR A 74 22.20 -10.57 23.91
CA THR A 74 21.61 -9.86 22.79
C THR A 74 20.36 -10.63 22.36
N TRP A 75 19.32 -9.93 21.93
CA TRP A 75 18.11 -10.64 21.53
C TRP A 75 18.35 -11.61 20.36
N VAL A 76 19.36 -11.36 19.54
CA VAL A 76 19.81 -12.28 18.48
C VAL A 76 20.16 -13.65 19.06
N GLU A 77 20.89 -13.69 20.17
CA GLU A 77 21.24 -14.94 20.87
C GLU A 77 19.99 -15.60 21.46
N LYS A 78 19.14 -14.82 22.14
CA LYS A 78 17.87 -15.34 22.69
C LYS A 78 16.97 -15.95 21.63
N MET A 79 16.94 -15.38 20.43
CA MET A 79 16.18 -15.95 19.31
C MET A 79 16.73 -17.28 18.85
N LEU A 80 18.05 -17.40 18.74
CA LEU A 80 18.69 -18.66 18.32
C LEU A 80 18.43 -19.78 19.34
N GLU A 81 18.29 -19.43 20.62
CA GLU A 81 17.91 -20.36 21.70
C GLU A 81 16.43 -20.77 21.68
N LEU A 82 15.54 -20.00 21.02
CA LEU A 82 14.13 -20.37 20.95
C LEU A 82 13.93 -21.67 20.13
N PRO A 83 12.96 -22.51 20.55
CA PRO A 83 12.53 -23.65 19.75
C PRO A 83 12.20 -23.24 18.31
N ALA A 84 12.51 -24.11 17.36
CA ALA A 84 12.25 -23.87 15.93
C ALA A 84 10.81 -23.46 15.64
N SER A 85 9.82 -23.93 16.43
CA SER A 85 8.41 -23.58 16.31
C SER A 85 8.08 -22.12 16.65
N GLN A 86 8.92 -21.45 17.44
CA GLN A 86 8.71 -20.07 17.89
C GLN A 86 9.46 -19.04 17.05
N ARG A 87 10.51 -19.46 16.32
CA ARG A 87 11.24 -18.62 15.37
C ARG A 87 10.49 -18.44 14.04
N LYS A 88 9.28 -17.88 14.06
CA LYS A 88 8.47 -17.69 12.84
C LYS A 88 9.14 -16.69 11.88
N CYS A 89 9.07 -16.93 10.58
CA CYS A 89 9.46 -15.95 9.56
C CYS A 89 8.47 -14.77 9.55
N ARG A 90 8.91 -13.58 9.12
CA ARG A 90 7.99 -12.43 8.97
C ARG A 90 6.79 -12.77 8.09
N TYR A 91 7.01 -13.39 6.92
CA TYR A 91 5.95 -13.82 6.01
C TYR A 91 5.05 -14.93 6.56
N MET A 92 5.52 -15.67 7.57
CA MET A 92 4.68 -16.64 8.28
C MET A 92 3.79 -15.95 9.31
N ILE A 93 4.30 -14.92 9.99
CA ILE A 93 3.51 -14.09 10.92
C ILE A 93 2.40 -13.37 10.18
N THR A 94 2.65 -13.01 8.93
CA THR A 94 1.81 -12.09 8.17
C THR A 94 0.87 -12.81 7.20
N GLY A 95 1.04 -14.13 7.05
CA GLY A 95 0.08 -15.03 6.42
C GLY A 95 0.37 -15.35 4.95
N GLU A 96 1.44 -14.80 4.38
CA GLU A 96 1.82 -15.00 2.98
C GLU A 96 2.42 -16.38 2.73
N ILE A 97 2.92 -17.05 3.78
CA ILE A 97 3.39 -18.43 3.73
C ILE A 97 2.93 -19.23 4.94
N ALA A 98 2.63 -20.52 4.73
CA ALA A 98 2.12 -21.39 5.79
C ALA A 98 3.15 -21.67 6.89
N ARG A 99 4.40 -21.94 6.52
CA ARG A 99 5.45 -22.29 7.48
C ARG A 99 6.84 -21.93 6.97
N LYS A 100 7.55 -21.12 7.74
CA LYS A 100 8.99 -20.94 7.61
C LYS A 100 9.60 -20.50 8.92
N ILE A 101 10.73 -21.11 9.25
CA ILE A 101 11.54 -20.73 10.39
C ILE A 101 12.47 -19.59 9.97
N CYS A 102 12.58 -18.54 10.78
CA CYS A 102 13.51 -17.44 10.59
C CYS A 102 14.91 -17.86 11.07
N PRO A 103 15.91 -17.99 10.18
CA PRO A 103 17.29 -18.28 10.58
C PRO A 103 18.05 -17.02 11.01
N ASN A 104 17.59 -15.82 10.59
CA ASN A 104 18.36 -14.59 10.62
C ASN A 104 17.89 -13.60 11.69
N SER A 105 17.19 -14.04 12.74
CA SER A 105 16.71 -13.16 13.82
C SER A 105 16.04 -11.87 13.32
N TYR A 106 15.24 -11.98 12.25
CA TYR A 106 14.56 -10.87 11.57
C TYR A 106 15.45 -9.75 10.99
N GLU A 107 16.74 -10.01 10.78
CA GLU A 107 17.62 -9.21 9.91
C GLU A 107 17.23 -9.44 8.43
N CYS A 108 16.01 -9.03 8.07
CA CYS A 108 15.37 -9.36 6.79
C CYS A 108 16.09 -8.71 5.60
N GLY A 109 16.73 -7.54 5.80
CA GLY A 109 17.49 -6.86 4.75
C GLY A 109 18.65 -7.68 4.17
N ASN A 110 19.18 -8.64 4.94
CA ASN A 110 20.26 -9.53 4.53
C ASN A 110 19.78 -10.97 4.25
N CYS A 111 18.47 -11.19 4.17
CA CYS A 111 17.89 -12.52 4.03
C CYS A 111 17.54 -12.81 2.56
N ALA A 112 18.20 -13.81 1.96
CA ALA A 112 17.91 -14.22 0.57
C ALA A 112 16.44 -14.63 0.36
N PHE A 113 15.82 -15.27 1.36
CA PHE A 113 14.40 -15.59 1.26
C PHE A 113 13.52 -14.34 1.27
N ASP A 114 13.96 -13.28 1.94
CA ASP A 114 13.25 -12.02 1.93
C ASP A 114 13.25 -11.39 0.54
N GLN A 115 14.41 -11.33 -0.10
CA GLN A 115 14.55 -10.86 -1.48
C GLN A 115 13.61 -11.61 -2.43
N ILE A 116 13.64 -12.95 -2.39
CA ILE A 116 12.76 -13.81 -3.23
C ILE A 116 11.28 -13.54 -2.93
N MET A 117 10.90 -13.42 -1.66
CA MET A 117 9.51 -13.16 -1.30
C MET A 117 9.06 -11.76 -1.71
N GLN A 118 9.95 -10.76 -1.63
CA GLN A 118 9.64 -9.42 -2.13
C GLN A 118 9.41 -9.44 -3.64
N GLU A 119 10.27 -10.11 -4.41
CA GLU A 119 10.09 -10.28 -5.87
C GLU A 119 8.79 -11.01 -6.20
N ARG A 120 8.50 -12.11 -5.48
CA ARG A 120 7.25 -12.86 -5.66
C ARG A 120 6.02 -12.01 -5.35
N LEU A 121 6.00 -11.30 -4.23
CA LEU A 121 4.87 -10.45 -3.84
C LEU A 121 4.70 -9.24 -4.76
N GLN A 122 5.77 -8.78 -5.41
CA GLN A 122 5.67 -7.78 -6.48
C GLN A 122 4.98 -8.37 -7.72
N ALA A 123 5.32 -9.61 -8.08
CA ALA A 123 4.81 -10.30 -9.27
C ALA A 123 3.37 -10.86 -9.09
N GLU A 124 3.04 -11.34 -7.88
CA GLU A 124 1.71 -11.82 -7.55
C GLU A 124 0.82 -10.61 -7.22
N THR A 125 -0.01 -10.20 -8.18
CA THR A 125 -1.14 -9.31 -7.92
C THR A 125 -2.05 -9.99 -6.90
N ASN A 126 -1.94 -9.62 -5.64
CA ASN A 126 -3.02 -9.93 -4.71
C ASN A 126 -4.18 -9.05 -5.20
N PRO A 127 -5.23 -9.60 -5.83
CA PRO A 127 -6.18 -8.77 -6.56
C PRO A 127 -6.87 -7.84 -5.57
N VAL A 128 -7.06 -6.57 -5.95
CA VAL A 128 -8.03 -5.76 -5.24
C VAL A 128 -9.37 -6.12 -5.87
N HIS A 129 -10.08 -7.08 -5.30
CA HIS A 129 -11.37 -7.46 -5.88
C HIS A 129 -12.38 -6.33 -5.68
N ALA A 130 -12.97 -5.85 -6.78
CA ALA A 130 -14.17 -5.03 -6.71
C ALA A 130 -15.21 -5.80 -5.88
N THR A 131 -15.70 -5.18 -4.82
CA THR A 131 -16.51 -5.90 -3.84
C THR A 131 -17.97 -5.48 -3.90
N GLN A 132 -18.25 -4.26 -4.37
CA GLN A 132 -19.58 -3.67 -4.38
C GLN A 132 -19.73 -2.70 -5.54
N GLU A 133 -20.94 -2.64 -6.10
CA GLU A 133 -21.34 -1.58 -7.02
C GLU A 133 -22.09 -0.51 -6.22
N ILE A 134 -21.59 0.73 -6.27
CA ILE A 134 -22.21 1.88 -5.63
C ILE A 134 -22.50 2.89 -6.72
N SER A 135 -23.78 3.20 -6.88
CA SER A 135 -24.19 4.30 -7.74
C SER A 135 -23.74 4.14 -9.21
N GLY A 136 -23.58 2.91 -9.69
CA GLY A 136 -23.11 2.57 -11.05
C GLY A 136 -21.59 2.48 -11.20
N PHE A 137 -20.84 2.58 -10.08
CA PHE A 137 -19.39 2.47 -10.03
C PHE A 137 -18.95 1.33 -9.13
N ASP A 138 -17.96 0.57 -9.59
CA ASP A 138 -17.37 -0.48 -8.79
C ASP A 138 -16.43 0.14 -7.75
N ILE A 139 -16.60 -0.30 -6.50
CA ILE A 139 -15.72 0.05 -5.39
C ILE A 139 -15.08 -1.21 -4.81
N ALA A 140 -13.78 -1.14 -4.63
CA ALA A 140 -12.99 -2.16 -3.93
C ALA A 140 -12.87 -1.80 -2.45
N LYS A 141 -12.97 -2.84 -1.59
CA LYS A 141 -12.75 -2.71 -0.14
C LYS A 141 -11.27 -2.83 0.21
N ASP A 142 -10.94 -2.43 1.44
CA ASP A 142 -9.61 -2.54 2.02
C ASP A 142 -8.50 -1.77 1.28
N ILE A 143 -8.91 -0.72 0.55
CA ILE A 143 -8.03 0.24 -0.13
C ILE A 143 -8.44 1.68 0.17
N TYR A 144 -7.52 2.60 -0.10
CA TYR A 144 -7.70 4.03 0.10
C TYR A 144 -7.94 4.73 -1.23
N TYR A 145 -8.77 5.76 -1.24
CA TYR A 145 -9.09 6.56 -2.43
C TYR A 145 -8.64 8.01 -2.25
N HIS A 146 -8.12 8.61 -3.31
CA HIS A 146 -7.71 10.01 -3.37
C HIS A 146 -8.77 10.83 -4.11
N GLU A 147 -8.92 12.10 -3.74
CA GLU A 147 -9.88 13.04 -4.36
C GLU A 147 -9.64 13.28 -5.87
N GLY A 148 -8.47 12.90 -6.38
CA GLY A 148 -8.12 12.88 -7.80
C GLY A 148 -8.38 11.53 -8.49
N HIS A 149 -9.24 10.69 -7.91
CA HIS A 149 -9.68 9.39 -8.44
C HIS A 149 -8.56 8.37 -8.72
N THR A 150 -7.56 8.35 -7.83
CA THR A 150 -6.58 7.27 -7.74
C THR A 150 -6.80 6.48 -6.47
N TRP A 151 -6.53 5.18 -6.52
CA TRP A 151 -6.54 4.33 -5.34
C TRP A 151 -5.12 3.97 -4.89
N ALA A 152 -4.98 3.72 -3.60
CA ALA A 152 -3.75 3.32 -2.93
C ALA A 152 -4.03 2.09 -2.04
N ARG A 153 -3.36 0.98 -2.34
CA ARG A 153 -3.36 -0.22 -1.50
C ARG A 153 -2.03 -0.39 -0.82
N PRO A 154 -1.96 -0.20 0.52
CA PRO A 154 -0.79 -0.61 1.29
C PRO A 154 -0.55 -2.10 1.15
N GLU A 155 0.60 -2.46 0.60
CA GLU A 155 1.08 -3.82 0.46
C GLU A 155 2.05 -4.18 1.57
N TYR A 156 2.39 -5.46 1.62
CA TYR A 156 3.39 -5.94 2.55
C TYR A 156 4.75 -5.31 2.29
N GLY A 157 5.51 -5.05 3.36
CA GLY A 157 6.82 -4.39 3.25
C GLY A 157 6.73 -2.88 3.07
N GLY A 158 5.56 -2.27 3.33
CA GLY A 158 5.38 -0.81 3.40
C GLY A 158 5.16 -0.12 2.07
N ARG A 159 5.20 -0.87 0.98
CA ARG A 159 4.93 -0.36 -0.36
C ARG A 159 3.46 -0.08 -0.55
N VAL A 160 3.16 0.73 -1.55
CA VAL A 160 1.79 1.09 -1.91
C VAL A 160 1.59 0.85 -3.40
N ARG A 161 0.66 -0.03 -3.73
CA ARG A 161 0.20 -0.20 -5.11
C ARG A 161 -0.81 0.89 -5.43
N ILE A 162 -0.67 1.50 -6.60
CA ILE A 162 -1.49 2.62 -7.03
C ILE A 162 -2.20 2.28 -8.34
N GLY A 163 -3.45 2.71 -8.47
CA GLY A 163 -4.20 2.62 -9.72
C GLY A 163 -5.23 3.73 -9.90
N LEU A 164 -5.98 3.67 -11.00
CA LEU A 164 -7.17 4.51 -11.24
C LEU A 164 -8.41 3.79 -10.73
N ASP A 165 -9.31 4.53 -10.09
CA ASP A 165 -10.59 3.95 -9.66
C ASP A 165 -11.56 3.80 -10.85
N ASP A 166 -12.66 3.07 -10.61
CA ASP A 166 -13.68 2.83 -11.63
C ASP A 166 -14.37 4.12 -12.09
N PHE A 167 -14.44 5.14 -11.22
CA PHE A 167 -15.00 6.43 -11.57
C PHE A 167 -14.15 7.13 -12.64
N ALA A 168 -12.84 7.25 -12.40
CA ALA A 168 -11.93 7.87 -13.35
C ALA A 168 -11.85 7.09 -14.66
N GLN A 169 -11.78 5.76 -14.64
CA GLN A 169 -11.66 5.00 -15.89
C GLN A 169 -12.90 5.20 -16.78
N LYS A 170 -14.12 5.21 -16.19
CA LYS A 170 -15.35 5.48 -16.94
C LYS A 170 -15.40 6.93 -17.44
N LEU A 171 -15.03 7.89 -16.60
CA LEU A 171 -14.98 9.31 -16.96
C LEU A 171 -14.02 9.58 -18.13
N LEU A 172 -12.82 9.01 -18.05
CA LEU A 172 -11.80 9.10 -19.08
C LEU A 172 -12.24 8.35 -20.34
N GLY A 173 -12.97 7.26 -20.19
CA GLY A 173 -13.36 6.34 -21.26
C GLY A 173 -12.19 5.48 -21.74
N LYS A 174 -12.33 4.89 -22.93
CA LYS A 174 -11.35 3.94 -23.47
C LYS A 174 -9.97 4.57 -23.66
N LEU A 175 -9.01 4.16 -22.83
CA LEU A 175 -7.65 4.69 -22.87
C LEU A 175 -6.87 4.12 -24.07
N LYS A 176 -6.04 4.96 -24.68
CA LYS A 176 -5.18 4.58 -25.81
C LYS A 176 -3.72 4.44 -25.41
N ARG A 177 -3.27 5.26 -24.45
CA ARG A 177 -1.91 5.26 -23.97
C ARG A 177 -1.86 5.85 -22.56
N ILE A 178 -0.91 5.37 -21.77
CA ILE A 178 -0.57 5.93 -20.46
C ILE A 178 0.91 6.29 -20.42
N GLU A 179 1.24 7.38 -19.75
CA GLU A 179 2.59 7.86 -19.46
C GLU A 179 2.85 7.65 -17.97
N ILE A 180 3.38 6.47 -17.64
CA ILE A 180 3.72 6.07 -16.27
C ILE A 180 5.14 6.58 -15.93
N PRO A 181 5.39 7.08 -14.71
CA PRO A 181 6.73 7.48 -14.28
C PRO A 181 7.71 6.30 -14.30
N SER A 182 9.00 6.60 -14.50
CA SER A 182 10.06 5.58 -14.44
C SER A 182 10.35 5.15 -13.00
N VAL A 183 10.85 3.92 -12.84
CA VAL A 183 11.39 3.45 -11.56
C VAL A 183 12.49 4.40 -11.07
N GLY A 184 12.46 4.73 -9.78
CA GLY A 184 13.34 5.71 -9.14
C GLY A 184 12.81 7.15 -9.16
N HIS A 185 11.71 7.44 -9.84
CA HIS A 185 11.12 8.78 -9.85
C HIS A 185 10.49 9.13 -8.49
N GLU A 186 10.72 10.35 -8.01
CA GLU A 186 10.12 10.86 -6.77
C GLU A 186 8.75 11.47 -7.06
N MET A 187 7.78 11.06 -6.26
CA MET A 187 6.37 11.44 -6.34
C MET A 187 5.96 12.17 -5.07
N LYS A 188 5.02 13.12 -5.21
CA LYS A 188 4.42 13.82 -4.09
C LYS A 188 2.90 13.70 -4.11
N GLN A 189 2.32 13.53 -2.92
CA GLN A 189 0.87 13.46 -2.76
C GLN A 189 0.24 14.77 -3.24
N GLY A 190 -0.80 14.67 -4.07
CA GLY A 190 -1.51 15.82 -4.64
C GLY A 190 -0.78 16.55 -5.77
N GLU A 191 0.40 16.08 -6.19
CA GLU A 191 1.07 16.54 -7.41
C GLU A 191 0.80 15.58 -8.58
N VAL A 192 0.98 16.07 -9.81
CA VAL A 192 0.81 15.27 -11.03
C VAL A 192 1.83 14.15 -11.06
N GLY A 193 1.36 12.91 -11.12
CA GLY A 193 2.22 11.74 -11.14
C GLY A 193 2.33 11.03 -12.48
N PHE A 194 1.24 11.01 -13.24
CA PHE A 194 1.19 10.34 -14.52
C PHE A 194 0.15 11.01 -15.42
N LYS A 195 0.19 10.66 -16.71
CA LYS A 195 -0.74 11.19 -17.69
C LYS A 195 -1.42 10.08 -18.46
N VAL A 196 -2.69 10.26 -18.77
CA VAL A 196 -3.50 9.33 -19.57
C VAL A 196 -3.91 10.01 -20.87
N ARG A 197 -4.00 9.23 -21.94
CA ARG A 197 -4.41 9.73 -23.26
C ARG A 197 -5.55 8.93 -23.85
N ARG A 198 -6.51 9.64 -24.43
CA ARG A 198 -7.61 9.09 -25.22
C ARG A 198 -7.83 9.97 -26.46
N ASN A 199 -7.90 9.35 -27.63
CA ASN A 199 -8.31 10.00 -28.90
C ASN A 199 -7.66 11.36 -29.20
N GLY A 200 -6.39 11.56 -28.81
CA GLY A 200 -5.65 12.81 -29.02
C GLY A 200 -5.69 13.78 -27.84
N ASP A 201 -6.61 13.60 -26.89
CA ASP A 201 -6.66 14.33 -25.64
C ASP A 201 -5.78 13.69 -24.56
N MET A 202 -5.36 14.52 -23.61
CA MET A 202 -4.49 14.17 -22.49
C MET A 202 -5.08 14.69 -21.19
N ALA A 203 -5.00 13.89 -20.14
CA ALA A 203 -5.32 14.31 -18.78
C ALA A 203 -4.17 13.98 -17.82
N GLU A 204 -3.96 14.88 -16.86
CA GLU A 204 -3.00 14.72 -15.78
C GLU A 204 -3.71 14.12 -14.57
N VAL A 205 -3.02 13.25 -13.84
CA VAL A 205 -3.59 12.55 -12.68
C VAL A 205 -2.69 12.72 -11.46
N LEU A 206 -3.32 13.04 -10.32
CA LEU A 206 -2.63 13.28 -9.07
C LEU A 206 -2.23 11.99 -8.36
N CYS A 207 -1.11 12.05 -7.64
CA CYS A 207 -0.64 10.95 -6.82
C CYS A 207 -1.29 10.87 -5.44
N PRO A 208 -1.66 9.67 -4.97
CA PRO A 208 -2.28 9.49 -3.67
C PRO A 208 -1.28 9.52 -2.50
N VAL A 209 0.02 9.33 -2.74
CA VAL A 209 1.05 9.23 -1.69
C VAL A 209 2.38 9.85 -2.12
N ASP A 210 3.19 10.28 -1.15
CA ASP A 210 4.59 10.68 -1.37
C ASP A 210 5.48 9.43 -1.43
N GLY A 211 6.50 9.39 -2.29
CA GLY A 211 7.48 8.31 -2.28
C GLY A 211 8.28 8.17 -3.56
N ILE A 212 8.98 7.05 -3.69
CA ILE A 212 9.78 6.71 -4.88
C ILE A 212 9.11 5.57 -5.62
N VAL A 213 8.96 5.68 -6.94
CA VAL A 213 8.43 4.60 -7.78
C VAL A 213 9.40 3.43 -7.73
N ALA A 214 8.95 2.29 -7.19
CA ALA A 214 9.75 1.08 -7.08
C ALA A 214 9.53 0.16 -8.29
N HIS A 215 8.29 0.05 -8.78
CA HIS A 215 7.92 -0.86 -9.87
C HIS A 215 6.80 -0.26 -10.73
N ILE A 216 6.71 -0.68 -11.98
CA ILE A 216 5.65 -0.28 -12.93
C ILE A 216 4.94 -1.50 -13.48
N ASN A 217 3.68 -1.36 -13.89
CA ASN A 217 2.95 -2.42 -14.57
C ASN A 217 3.26 -2.40 -16.07
N GLU A 218 4.23 -3.21 -16.48
CA GLU A 218 4.67 -3.30 -17.88
C GLU A 218 3.55 -3.79 -18.82
N LYS A 219 2.57 -4.55 -18.32
CA LYS A 219 1.43 -5.02 -19.12
C LYS A 219 0.63 -3.87 -19.74
N LEU A 220 0.62 -2.70 -19.10
CA LEU A 220 -0.10 -1.52 -19.59
C LEU A 220 0.56 -0.84 -20.79
N ILE A 221 1.82 -1.17 -21.07
CA ILE A 221 2.53 -0.68 -22.26
C ILE A 221 1.89 -1.28 -23.52
N ASP A 222 1.63 -2.59 -23.48
CA ASP A 222 1.04 -3.33 -24.60
C ASP A 222 -0.50 -3.33 -24.56
N ASN A 223 -1.09 -3.36 -23.36
CA ASN A 223 -2.54 -3.39 -23.17
C ASN A 223 -3.03 -2.34 -22.15
N PRO A 224 -3.12 -1.06 -22.54
CA PRO A 224 -3.67 -0.01 -21.66
C PRO A 224 -5.16 -0.21 -21.34
N GLY A 225 -5.87 -1.07 -22.09
CA GLY A 225 -7.28 -1.40 -21.86
C GLY A 225 -7.53 -2.09 -20.52
N LEU A 226 -6.51 -2.70 -19.91
CA LEU A 226 -6.61 -3.33 -18.58
C LEU A 226 -7.07 -2.34 -17.49
N ILE A 227 -6.81 -1.05 -17.64
CA ILE A 227 -7.31 -0.02 -16.72
C ILE A 227 -8.84 0.07 -16.78
N ASN A 228 -9.42 -0.05 -17.98
CA ASN A 228 -10.86 -0.03 -18.18
C ASN A 228 -11.51 -1.38 -17.82
N GLU A 229 -10.83 -2.50 -18.10
CA GLU A 229 -11.37 -3.86 -17.91
C GLU A 229 -11.25 -4.36 -16.47
N SER A 230 -10.18 -3.98 -15.76
CA SER A 230 -9.84 -4.49 -14.44
C SER A 230 -9.11 -3.42 -13.61
N PRO A 231 -9.75 -2.28 -13.29
CA PRO A 231 -9.11 -1.13 -12.63
C PRO A 231 -8.45 -1.48 -11.29
N TYR A 232 -8.97 -2.51 -10.62
CA TYR A 232 -8.55 -2.92 -9.28
C TYR A 232 -7.70 -4.20 -9.26
N GLU A 233 -7.61 -4.95 -10.36
CA GLU A 233 -6.77 -6.17 -10.41
C GLU A 233 -5.62 -6.00 -11.41
N GLU A 234 -5.84 -6.17 -12.70
CA GLU A 234 -4.76 -6.13 -13.71
C GLU A 234 -4.40 -4.70 -14.16
N GLY A 235 -5.27 -3.73 -13.89
CA GLY A 235 -5.16 -2.32 -14.27
C GLY A 235 -4.38 -1.43 -13.30
N TRP A 236 -3.71 -2.00 -12.29
CA TRP A 236 -2.81 -1.23 -11.41
C TRP A 236 -1.67 -0.58 -12.21
N LEU A 237 -1.18 0.57 -11.77
CA LEU A 237 -0.26 1.39 -12.55
C LEU A 237 1.20 1.19 -12.15
N PHE A 238 1.51 1.42 -10.87
CA PHE A 238 2.85 1.35 -10.33
C PHE A 238 2.82 1.09 -8.82
N ILE A 239 3.96 0.70 -8.25
CA ILE A 239 4.17 0.51 -6.82
C ILE A 239 5.16 1.57 -6.34
N VAL A 240 4.82 2.22 -5.23
CA VAL A 240 5.63 3.27 -4.60
C VAL A 240 6.17 2.78 -3.26
N GLU A 241 7.42 3.13 -2.95
CA GLU A 241 7.99 3.10 -1.61
C GLU A 241 7.71 4.45 -0.92
N PRO A 242 6.73 4.51 0.01
CA PRO A 242 6.26 5.76 0.54
C PRO A 242 7.22 6.34 1.58
N SER A 243 7.50 7.63 1.49
CA SER A 243 8.35 8.32 2.47
C SER A 243 7.62 8.59 3.80
N LYS A 244 6.29 8.78 3.75
CA LYS A 244 5.47 9.21 4.90
C LYS A 244 4.08 8.55 4.92
N LEU A 245 4.02 7.22 4.73
CA LEU A 245 2.78 6.46 4.56
C LEU A 245 1.65 6.85 5.51
N ARG A 246 1.90 6.87 6.83
CA ARG A 246 0.86 7.22 7.83
C ARG A 246 0.28 8.61 7.66
N LYS A 247 1.08 9.57 7.21
CA LYS A 247 0.61 10.93 6.99
C LYS A 247 -0.25 10.96 5.73
N ASN A 248 0.19 10.28 4.66
CA ASN A 248 -0.53 10.26 3.39
C ASN A 248 -1.91 9.61 3.54
N LEU A 249 -2.00 8.45 4.20
CA LEU A 249 -3.25 7.71 4.36
C LEU A 249 -4.33 8.47 5.16
N LYS A 250 -3.97 9.48 5.98
CA LYS A 250 -4.95 10.28 6.73
C LYS A 250 -5.78 11.22 5.84
N GLY A 251 -5.26 11.58 4.67
CA GLY A 251 -5.94 12.45 3.71
C GLY A 251 -6.68 11.68 2.62
N LEU A 252 -6.82 10.35 2.76
CA LEU A 252 -7.48 9.49 1.79
C LEU A 252 -8.77 8.92 2.37
N TYR A 253 -9.73 8.64 1.51
CA TYR A 253 -11.02 8.04 1.88
C TYR A 253 -10.88 6.52 2.02
N TYR A 254 -11.51 5.94 3.05
CA TYR A 254 -11.48 4.50 3.30
C TYR A 254 -12.84 3.99 3.82
N GLY A 255 -13.22 2.77 3.43
CA GLY A 255 -14.49 2.16 3.88
C GLY A 255 -15.70 3.02 3.51
N GLU A 256 -16.60 3.26 4.46
CA GLU A 256 -17.83 4.05 4.24
C GLU A 256 -17.56 5.48 3.73
N GLU A 257 -16.40 6.06 4.05
CA GLU A 257 -16.04 7.40 3.54
C GLU A 257 -15.78 7.38 2.03
N ALA A 258 -15.21 6.29 1.52
CA ALA A 258 -14.99 6.11 0.08
C ALA A 258 -16.30 5.88 -0.68
N GLU A 259 -17.25 5.17 -0.06
CA GLU A 259 -18.60 4.96 -0.60
C GLU A 259 -19.37 6.28 -0.74
N LYS A 260 -19.30 7.13 0.30
CA LYS A 260 -19.89 8.48 0.30
C LYS A 260 -19.23 9.38 -0.75
N PHE A 261 -17.90 9.42 -0.76
CA PHE A 261 -17.13 10.18 -1.75
C PHE A 261 -17.54 9.82 -3.19
N THR A 262 -17.65 8.53 -3.50
CA THR A 262 -18.05 8.05 -4.84
C THR A 262 -19.48 8.47 -5.20
N SER A 263 -20.39 8.41 -4.22
CA SER A 263 -21.79 8.83 -4.41
C SER A 263 -21.92 10.34 -4.64
N GLU A 264 -21.16 11.15 -3.90
CA GLU A 264 -21.12 12.61 -4.04
C GLU A 264 -20.50 13.03 -5.38
N GLU A 265 -19.40 12.41 -5.81
CA GLU A 265 -18.78 12.72 -7.11
C GLU A 265 -19.71 12.32 -8.27
N ARG A 266 -20.50 11.25 -8.13
CA ARG A 266 -21.57 10.95 -9.11
C ARG A 266 -22.58 12.09 -9.18
N GLU A 267 -23.15 12.51 -8.05
CA GLU A 267 -24.17 13.57 -8.04
C GLU A 267 -23.62 14.87 -8.66
N ARG A 268 -22.37 15.19 -8.37
CA ARG A 268 -21.66 16.31 -8.98
C ARG A 268 -21.48 16.14 -10.49
N LEU A 269 -21.18 14.93 -10.97
CA LEU A 269 -21.05 14.63 -12.41
C LEU A 269 -22.39 14.82 -13.13
N PHE A 270 -23.49 14.33 -12.56
CA PHE A 270 -24.82 14.53 -13.12
C PHE A 270 -25.25 15.99 -13.12
N ALA A 271 -24.96 16.74 -12.05
CA ALA A 271 -25.26 18.18 -12.00
C ALA A 271 -24.51 18.93 -13.12
N LEU A 272 -23.22 18.65 -13.29
CA LEU A 272 -22.40 19.28 -14.33
C LEU A 272 -22.85 18.89 -15.74
N ALA A 273 -23.20 17.62 -15.95
CA ALA A 273 -23.71 17.13 -17.24
C ALA A 273 -25.06 17.77 -17.59
N ASN A 274 -25.98 17.92 -16.63
CA ASN A 274 -27.30 18.52 -16.89
C ASN A 274 -27.22 20.01 -17.25
N GLU A 275 -26.28 20.76 -16.66
CA GLU A 275 -26.06 22.17 -16.99
C GLU A 275 -25.49 22.36 -18.41
N ASP A 276 -24.50 21.54 -18.80
CA ASP A 276 -23.79 21.69 -20.08
C ASP A 276 -24.46 20.93 -21.26
N LEU A 277 -25.17 19.81 -21.03
CA LEU A 277 -25.69 18.94 -22.11
C LEU A 277 -27.21 19.01 -22.40
N ARG A 278 -28.02 19.76 -21.64
CA ARG A 278 -29.51 19.79 -21.81
C ARG A 278 -30.08 18.38 -22.05
N MET A 279 -29.75 17.46 -21.15
CA MET A 279 -30.15 16.05 -21.30
C MET A 279 -31.67 15.87 -21.23
N ALA A 280 -32.21 15.03 -22.12
CA ALA A 280 -33.62 14.71 -22.21
C ALA A 280 -34.09 13.82 -21.04
N ALA A 281 -35.39 13.88 -20.74
CA ALA A 281 -36.03 13.28 -19.56
C ALA A 281 -36.29 11.75 -19.66
N ASP A 282 -35.72 11.06 -20.65
CA ASP A 282 -36.04 9.67 -20.99
C ASP A 282 -34.89 8.71 -20.65
N GLY A 283 -34.77 8.40 -19.36
CA GLY A 283 -33.95 7.28 -18.88
C GLY A 283 -32.47 7.64 -18.73
N GLY A 284 -31.97 7.58 -17.50
CA GLY A 284 -30.61 8.01 -17.15
C GLY A 284 -29.53 7.43 -18.08
N ILE A 285 -28.72 8.32 -18.64
CA ILE A 285 -27.56 7.96 -19.45
C ILE A 285 -26.50 7.30 -18.54
N SER A 286 -25.96 6.17 -18.97
CA SER A 286 -24.82 5.52 -18.29
C SER A 286 -23.59 6.41 -18.37
N VAL A 287 -22.72 6.36 -17.35
CA VAL A 287 -21.45 7.11 -17.35
C VAL A 287 -20.58 6.72 -18.55
N ASP A 288 -20.68 5.48 -19.02
CA ASP A 288 -19.98 5.00 -20.22
C ASP A 288 -20.40 5.77 -21.48
N ASP A 289 -21.66 6.19 -21.55
CA ASP A 289 -22.21 6.94 -22.68
C ASP A 289 -21.88 8.43 -22.57
N LEU A 290 -21.88 8.99 -21.35
CA LEU A 290 -21.38 10.35 -21.09
C LEU A 290 -19.95 10.52 -21.59
N SER A 291 -19.07 9.56 -21.33
CA SER A 291 -17.68 9.62 -21.78
C SER A 291 -17.55 9.67 -23.31
N LYS A 292 -18.49 9.09 -24.07
CA LYS A 292 -18.48 9.08 -25.55
C LYS A 292 -18.97 10.40 -26.13
N GLU A 293 -19.94 11.02 -25.48
CA GLU A 293 -20.52 12.30 -25.87
C GLU A 293 -19.60 13.49 -25.54
N LEU A 294 -18.85 13.40 -24.44
CA LEU A 294 -17.87 14.41 -24.06
C LEU A 294 -16.66 14.37 -25.02
N GLN A 295 -16.53 15.42 -25.84
CA GLN A 295 -15.40 15.62 -26.75
C GLN A 295 -14.80 17.03 -26.59
N GLY A 296 -13.52 17.17 -26.96
CA GLY A 296 -12.86 18.46 -27.04
C GLY A 296 -12.80 19.22 -25.72
N GLU A 297 -13.24 20.49 -25.73
CA GLU A 297 -13.15 21.37 -24.56
C GLU A 297 -14.05 20.94 -23.39
N ASN A 298 -15.23 20.39 -23.67
CA ASN A 298 -16.14 19.89 -22.63
C ASN A 298 -15.52 18.71 -21.88
N TRP A 299 -14.89 17.78 -22.60
CA TRP A 299 -14.16 16.67 -21.98
C TRP A 299 -13.04 17.19 -21.05
N LYS A 300 -12.23 18.14 -21.52
CA LYS A 300 -11.13 18.72 -20.72
C LYS A 300 -11.65 19.40 -19.46
N LYS A 301 -12.73 20.18 -19.57
CA LYS A 301 -13.36 20.88 -18.43
C LYS A 301 -13.83 19.88 -17.37
N VAL A 302 -14.57 18.86 -17.79
CA VAL A 302 -15.09 17.83 -16.88
C VAL A 302 -13.95 17.05 -16.23
N VAL A 303 -13.01 16.54 -17.03
CA VAL A 303 -11.90 15.73 -16.51
C VAL A 303 -11.04 16.51 -15.52
N LYS A 304 -10.73 17.77 -15.81
CA LYS A 304 -10.03 18.66 -14.86
C LYS A 304 -10.78 18.86 -13.54
N ALA A 305 -12.10 19.01 -13.61
CA ALA A 305 -12.94 19.23 -12.43
C ALA A 305 -12.96 18.04 -11.45
N PHE A 306 -12.82 16.82 -11.96
CA PHE A 306 -12.83 15.57 -11.17
C PHE A 306 -11.42 15.08 -10.83
N LEU A 307 -10.46 15.15 -11.75
CA LEU A 307 -9.07 14.74 -11.48
C LEU A 307 -8.26 15.79 -10.70
N ARG A 308 -8.83 16.98 -10.47
CA ARG A 308 -8.24 18.09 -9.72
C ARG A 308 -6.92 18.62 -10.35
N THR A 309 -6.89 18.75 -11.68
CA THR A 309 -5.75 19.26 -12.49
C THR A 309 -6.16 20.40 -13.44
#